data_AF-A0A5C6Q7M5-F1
#
_entry.id   AF-A0A5C6Q7M5-F1
#
_cell.length_a   1.000
_cell.length_b   1.000
_cell.length_c   1.000
_cell.angle_alpha   90.00
_cell.angle_beta   90.00
_cell.angle_gamma   90.00
#
_symmetry.space_group_name_H-M   'P 1'
#
loop_
_entity.id
_entity.type
_entity.pdbx_description
1 polymer ?
#
loop_
_entity_poly.entity_id
_entity_poly.type
_entity_poly.pdbx_seq_one_letter_code
_entity_poly.pdbx_strand_id
1 'polypeptide(L)'
;MKTWKALGYLGLIPFIVCLYLSSEAEFWGISTKQAFVAYSAVILSFIAGTIWRRDVSTHHDKRYIISNIFSLIAFASLLVAQEVALIILALSFMLLFVYENSIGKQHKLPTDYMNMRFWLTQIVVLLHITGYFLWFG
;
A
#
# COMPACT_ATOMS: atom_id res chain seq x y z
N MET A 1 -22.39 -4.51 4.75
CA MET A 1 -20.98 -4.67 4.30
C MET A 1 -20.12 -5.00 5.53
N LYS A 2 -19.21 -5.98 5.46
CA LYS A 2 -18.31 -6.30 6.60
C LYS A 2 -17.43 -5.08 6.92
N THR A 3 -17.21 -4.77 8.20
CA THR A 3 -16.49 -3.54 8.64
C THR A 3 -15.10 -3.41 8.03
N TRP A 4 -14.33 -4.51 7.99
CA TRP A 4 -13.00 -4.52 7.36
C TRP A 4 -13.02 -4.17 5.87
N LYS A 5 -14.11 -4.53 5.17
CA LYS A 5 -14.28 -4.21 3.75
C LYS A 5 -14.54 -2.72 3.57
N ALA A 6 -15.40 -2.15 4.40
CA ALA A 6 -15.68 -0.72 4.42
C ALA A 6 -14.38 0.08 4.67
N LEU A 7 -13.64 -0.27 5.72
CA LEU A 7 -12.40 0.40 6.10
C LEU A 7 -11.33 0.28 5.02
N GLY A 8 -11.22 -0.87 4.35
CA GLY A 8 -10.30 -1.05 3.23
C GLY A 8 -10.52 -0.05 2.09
N TYR A 9 -11.77 0.20 1.70
CA TYR A 9 -12.09 1.19 0.67
C TYR A 9 -12.00 2.63 1.18
N LEU A 10 -12.39 2.91 2.42
CA LEU A 10 -12.21 4.23 3.03
C LEU A 10 -10.72 4.61 3.11
N GLY A 11 -9.83 3.62 3.21
CA GLY A 11 -8.38 3.82 3.11
C GLY A 11 -7.90 4.44 1.80
N LEU A 12 -8.72 4.47 0.74
CA LEU A 12 -8.40 5.15 -0.52
C LEU A 12 -8.56 6.67 -0.46
N ILE A 13 -9.32 7.19 0.52
CA ILE A 13 -9.68 8.61 0.61
C ILE A 13 -8.43 9.50 0.61
N PRO A 14 -7.39 9.27 1.45
CA PRO A 14 -6.26 10.19 1.48
C PRO A 14 -5.46 10.21 0.17
N PHE A 15 -5.39 9.09 -0.57
CA PHE A 15 -4.77 9.07 -1.91
C PHE A 15 -5.54 9.96 -2.90
N ILE A 16 -6.86 9.82 -2.93
CA ILE A 16 -7.74 10.59 -3.83
C ILE A 16 -7.67 12.08 -3.49
N VAL A 17 -7.71 12.42 -2.20
CA VAL A 17 -7.63 13.80 -1.72
C VAL A 17 -6.30 14.45 -2.11
N CYS A 18 -5.17 13.75 -1.95
CA CYS A 18 -3.86 14.27 -2.34
C CYS A 18 -3.76 14.51 -3.86
N LEU A 19 -4.32 13.62 -4.69
CA LEU A 19 -4.35 13.80 -6.13
C LEU A 19 -5.28 14.94 -6.57
N TYR A 20 -6.44 15.09 -5.92
CA TYR A 20 -7.39 16.16 -6.23
C TYR A 20 -6.82 17.54 -5.90
N LEU A 21 -6.11 17.66 -4.78
CA LEU A 21 -5.49 18.91 -4.30
C LEU A 21 -4.13 19.21 -4.95
N SER A 22 -3.74 18.42 -5.94
CA SER A 22 -2.46 18.48 -6.68
C SER A 22 -2.05 19.88 -7.18
N SER A 23 -3.01 20.81 -7.33
CA SER A 23 -2.77 22.21 -7.70
C SER A 23 -2.09 22.99 -6.57
N GLU A 24 -0.77 22.85 -6.43
CA GLU A 24 0.12 23.65 -5.55
C GLU A 24 -0.32 23.84 -4.08
N ALA A 25 -1.28 23.05 -3.61
CA ALA A 25 -1.76 23.16 -2.25
C ALA A 25 -0.72 22.58 -1.29
N GLU A 26 -0.10 23.44 -0.50
CA GLU A 26 0.68 23.02 0.66
C GLU A 26 -0.21 23.00 1.89
N PHE A 27 -0.28 21.87 2.57
CA PHE A 27 -0.93 21.76 3.86
C PHE A 27 0.16 21.76 4.93
N TRP A 28 0.24 22.84 5.70
CA TRP A 28 1.17 22.95 6.83
C TRP A 28 2.64 22.80 6.38
N GLY A 29 2.97 23.31 5.19
CA GLY A 29 4.31 23.20 4.59
C GLY A 29 4.63 21.81 4.00
N ILE A 30 3.65 20.91 3.93
CA ILE A 30 3.79 19.59 3.30
C ILE A 30 3.09 19.64 1.95
N SER A 31 3.84 19.33 0.89
CA SER A 31 3.26 19.18 -0.45
C SER A 31 2.33 17.96 -0.52
N THR A 32 1.26 18.06 -1.32
CA THR A 32 0.36 16.93 -1.59
C THR A 32 1.08 15.69 -2.11
N LYS A 33 2.16 15.87 -2.89
CA LYS A 33 3.04 14.80 -3.37
C LYS A 33 3.68 14.04 -2.21
N GLN A 34 4.28 14.78 -1.27
CA GLN A 34 4.90 14.20 -0.07
C GLN A 34 3.87 13.52 0.82
N ALA A 35 2.71 14.13 1.02
CA ALA A 35 1.62 13.54 1.81
C ALA A 35 1.11 12.21 1.19
N PHE A 36 0.97 12.16 -0.14
CA PHE A 36 0.60 10.94 -0.87
C PHE A 36 1.62 9.83 -0.65
N VAL A 37 2.91 10.12 -0.84
CA VAL A 37 4.01 9.15 -0.67
C VAL A 37 4.09 8.67 0.79
N ALA A 38 3.98 9.58 1.76
CA ALA A 38 3.99 9.25 3.17
C ALA A 38 2.83 8.31 3.55
N TYR A 39 1.61 8.65 3.12
CA TYR A 39 0.44 7.81 3.38
C TYR A 39 0.54 6.45 2.68
N SER A 40 1.08 6.41 1.46
CA SER A 40 1.35 5.18 0.73
C SER A 40 2.27 4.23 1.51
N ALA A 41 3.38 4.77 2.04
CA ALA A 41 4.31 4.00 2.88
C ALA A 41 3.64 3.47 4.16
N VAL A 42 2.78 4.26 4.80
CA VAL A 42 2.00 3.84 5.98
C VAL A 42 1.08 2.66 5.62
N ILE A 43 0.33 2.75 4.52
CA ILE A 43 -0.59 1.69 4.09
C ILE A 43 0.18 0.42 3.70
N LEU A 44 1.29 0.54 2.98
CA LEU A 44 2.14 -0.59 2.63
C LEU A 44 2.66 -1.32 3.89
N SER A 45 3.18 -0.55 4.86
CA SER A 45 3.68 -1.09 6.13
C SER A 45 2.57 -1.73 6.97
N PHE A 46 1.38 -1.11 7.00
CA PHE A 46 0.21 -1.65 7.70
C PHE A 46 -0.21 -3.00 7.13
N ILE A 47 -0.32 -3.11 5.80
CA ILE A 47 -0.67 -4.37 5.12
C ILE A 47 0.42 -5.41 5.35
N ALA A 48 1.69 -5.04 5.20
CA ALA A 48 2.81 -5.94 5.45
C ALA A 48 2.73 -6.51 6.87
N GLY A 49 2.48 -5.66 7.88
CA GLY A 49 2.30 -6.08 9.27
C GLY A 49 1.15 -7.08 9.50
N THR A 50 0.11 -7.10 8.65
CA THR A 50 -0.96 -8.10 8.77
C THR A 50 -0.51 -9.52 8.45
N ILE A 51 0.58 -9.68 7.69
CA ILE A 51 1.18 -10.99 7.36
C ILE A 51 1.71 -11.67 8.63
N TRP A 52 2.16 -10.89 9.62
CA TRP A 52 2.67 -11.40 10.90
C TRP A 52 1.61 -12.21 11.66
N ARG A 53 0.34 -11.77 11.64
CA ARG A 53 -0.68 -12.21 12.60
C ARG A 53 -1.25 -13.61 12.36
N ARG A 54 -0.81 -14.34 11.33
CA ARG A 54 -1.61 -15.42 10.72
C ARG A 54 -1.31 -16.87 11.11
N ASP A 55 -0.30 -17.19 11.92
CA ASP A 55 -0.24 -18.45 12.67
C ASP A 55 1.06 -18.54 13.50
N VAL A 56 0.94 -18.82 14.79
CA VAL A 56 2.09 -19.08 15.69
C VAL A 56 2.52 -20.55 15.63
N SER A 57 1.66 -21.43 15.11
CA SER A 57 1.80 -22.88 15.14
C SER A 57 2.71 -23.47 14.06
N THR A 58 3.06 -22.70 13.01
CA THR A 58 3.98 -23.13 11.95
C THR A 58 5.16 -22.15 11.87
N HIS A 59 6.36 -22.62 12.20
CA HIS A 59 7.61 -21.84 12.15
C HIS A 59 7.97 -21.47 10.71
N HIS A 60 7.28 -20.47 10.13
CA HIS A 60 7.62 -19.92 8.82
C HIS A 60 8.25 -18.53 8.98
N ASP A 61 9.50 -18.50 9.43
CA ASP A 61 10.33 -17.30 9.61
C ASP A 61 10.33 -16.37 8.38
N LYS A 62 10.14 -16.95 7.19
CA LYS A 62 10.02 -16.23 5.92
C LYS A 62 8.95 -15.14 5.93
N ARG A 63 7.82 -15.33 6.63
CA ARG A 63 6.74 -14.33 6.69
C ARG A 63 7.16 -13.08 7.45
N TYR A 64 7.88 -13.26 8.55
CA TYR A 64 8.39 -12.16 9.37
C TYR A 64 9.44 -11.36 8.60
N ILE A 65 10.34 -12.07 7.91
CA ILE A 65 11.35 -11.44 7.05
C ILE A 65 10.68 -10.64 5.94
N ILE A 66 9.73 -11.24 5.20
CA ILE A 66 9.05 -10.57 4.09
C ILE A 66 8.24 -9.36 4.57
N SER A 67 7.49 -9.49 5.68
CA SER A 67 6.78 -8.37 6.29
C SER A 67 7.73 -7.20 6.60
N ASN A 68 8.89 -7.47 7.21
CA ASN A 68 9.85 -6.42 7.56
C ASN A 68 10.53 -5.84 6.31
N ILE A 69 10.83 -6.65 5.29
CA ILE A 69 11.36 -6.15 4.01
C ILE A 69 10.41 -5.12 3.41
N PHE A 70 9.10 -5.39 3.35
CA PHE A 70 8.15 -4.42 2.80
C PHE A 70 8.03 -3.15 3.65
N SER A 71 8.06 -3.24 4.97
CA SER A 71 8.09 -2.06 5.85
C SER A 71 9.37 -1.24 5.67
N LEU A 72 10.52 -1.89 5.48
CA LEU A 72 11.79 -1.21 5.22
C LEU A 72 11.82 -0.57 3.83
N ILE A 73 11.24 -1.21 2.81
CA ILE A 73 11.06 -0.60 1.48
C ILE A 73 10.15 0.63 1.58
N ALA A 74 9.04 0.53 2.32
CA ALA A 74 8.16 1.67 2.57
C ALA A 74 8.91 2.83 3.22
N PHE A 75 9.70 2.57 4.27
CA PHE A 75 10.53 3.57 4.93
C PHE A 75 11.57 4.17 3.98
N ALA A 76 12.31 3.33 3.24
CA ALA A 76 13.33 3.78 2.29
C ALA A 76 12.73 4.64 1.17
N SER A 77 11.49 4.38 0.75
CA SER A 77 10.81 5.21 -0.26
C SER A 77 10.57 6.66 0.20
N LEU A 78 10.56 6.92 1.52
CA LEU A 78 10.44 8.28 2.06
C LEU A 78 11.74 9.08 1.96
N LEU A 79 12.87 8.40 1.71
CA LEU A 79 14.20 9.00 1.69
C LEU A 79 14.72 9.26 0.27
N VAL A 80 13.92 8.95 -0.75
CA VAL A 80 14.28 9.15 -2.17
C VAL A 80 13.37 10.21 -2.81
N ALA A 81 13.71 10.61 -4.04
CA ALA A 81 12.86 11.51 -4.80
C ALA A 81 11.44 10.95 -4.96
N GLN A 82 10.44 11.82 -4.85
CA GLN A 82 9.01 11.46 -4.88
C GLN A 82 8.64 10.69 -6.15
N GLU A 83 9.23 11.04 -7.29
CA GLU A 83 9.08 10.34 -8.57
C GLU A 83 9.45 8.85 -8.44
N VAL A 84 10.64 8.57 -7.90
CA VAL A 84 11.15 7.21 -7.68
C VAL A 84 10.33 6.48 -6.62
N ALA A 85 9.94 7.19 -5.55
CA ALA A 85 9.13 6.64 -4.47
C ALA A 85 7.79 6.08 -4.99
N LEU A 86 7.12 6.79 -5.91
CA LEU A 86 5.87 6.33 -6.51
C LEU A 86 6.03 4.98 -7.23
N ILE A 87 7.11 4.80 -7.99
CA ILE A 87 7.40 3.56 -8.71
C ILE A 87 7.67 2.43 -7.71
N ILE A 88 8.53 2.66 -6.72
CA ILE A 88 8.87 1.67 -5.68
C ILE A 88 7.63 1.21 -4.93
N LEU A 89 6.78 2.15 -4.49
CA LEU A 89 5.58 1.85 -3.71
C LEU A 89 4.54 1.11 -4.55
N ALA A 90 4.31 1.50 -5.80
CA ALA A 90 3.39 0.81 -6.70
C ALA A 90 3.82 -0.66 -6.96
N LEU A 91 5.10 -0.88 -7.27
CA LEU A 91 5.65 -2.23 -7.42
C LEU A 91 5.52 -3.03 -6.13
N SER A 92 5.78 -2.40 -4.98
CA SER A 92 5.69 -3.04 -3.68
C SER A 92 4.28 -3.50 -3.35
N PHE A 93 3.24 -2.72 -3.64
CA PHE A 93 1.85 -3.16 -3.46
C PHE A 93 1.51 -4.39 -4.30
N MET A 94 1.96 -4.42 -5.57
CA MET A 94 1.73 -5.58 -6.44
C MET A 94 2.43 -6.83 -5.90
N LEU A 95 3.71 -6.71 -5.54
CA LEU A 95 4.50 -7.82 -5.00
C LEU A 95 3.91 -8.33 -3.67
N LEU A 96 3.49 -7.42 -2.79
CA LEU A 96 2.87 -7.76 -1.52
C LEU A 96 1.54 -8.48 -1.73
N PHE A 97 0.72 -8.06 -2.69
CA PHE A 97 -0.52 -8.74 -3.05
C PHE A 97 -0.27 -10.14 -3.63
N VAL A 98 0.72 -10.31 -4.50
CA VAL A 98 1.10 -11.63 -5.03
C VAL A 98 1.51 -12.56 -3.90
N TYR A 99 2.31 -12.07 -2.95
CA TYR A 99 2.70 -12.83 -1.77
C TYR A 99 1.50 -13.18 -0.88
N GLU A 100 0.64 -12.19 -0.58
CA GLU A 100 -0.58 -12.39 0.20
C GLU A 100 -1.52 -13.42 -0.43
N ASN A 101 -1.66 -13.41 -1.76
CA ASN A 101 -2.47 -14.37 -2.49
C ASN A 101 -1.88 -15.79 -2.46
N SER A 102 -0.55 -15.91 -2.52
CA SER A 102 0.14 -17.19 -2.41
C SER A 102 -0.09 -17.85 -1.05
N ILE A 103 0.07 -17.09 0.03
CA ILE A 103 -0.22 -17.59 1.39
C ILE A 103 -1.72 -17.74 1.63
N GLY A 104 -2.55 -16.91 1.00
CA GLY A 104 -4.00 -16.92 1.18
C GLY A 104 -4.66 -18.23 0.72
N LYS A 105 -4.11 -18.83 -0.34
CA LYS A 105 -4.49 -20.17 -0.82
C LYS A 105 -4.16 -21.26 0.20
N GLN A 106 -3.05 -21.13 0.92
CA GLN A 106 -2.62 -22.10 1.93
C GLN A 106 -3.47 -22.01 3.21
N HIS A 107 -3.81 -20.79 3.63
CA HIS A 107 -4.51 -20.50 4.89
C HIS A 107 -6.03 -20.33 4.75
N LYS A 108 -6.60 -20.72 3.60
CA LYS A 108 -8.04 -20.63 3.29
C LYS A 108 -8.64 -19.25 3.62
N LEU A 109 -7.97 -18.18 3.18
CA LEU A 109 -8.50 -16.83 3.38
C LEU A 109 -9.86 -16.67 2.71
N PRO A 110 -10.78 -15.89 3.32
CA PRO A 110 -12.07 -15.64 2.71
C PRO A 110 -11.91 -15.06 1.30
N THR A 111 -12.59 -15.64 0.31
CA THR A 111 -12.56 -15.17 -1.08
C THR A 111 -12.95 -13.70 -1.18
N ASP A 112 -13.91 -13.24 -0.37
CA ASP A 112 -14.30 -11.83 -0.26
C ASP A 112 -13.11 -10.91 0.07
N TYR A 113 -12.22 -11.36 0.96
CA TYR A 113 -11.07 -10.59 1.40
C TYR A 113 -10.05 -10.48 0.28
N MET A 114 -9.71 -11.60 -0.36
CA MET A 114 -8.78 -11.60 -1.49
C MET A 114 -9.29 -10.78 -2.67
N ASN A 115 -10.59 -10.85 -2.97
CA ASN A 115 -11.22 -10.02 -4.00
C ASN A 115 -11.14 -8.53 -3.66
N MET A 116 -11.38 -8.15 -2.41
CA MET A 116 -11.19 -6.76 -1.98
C MET A 116 -9.72 -6.32 -2.15
N ARG A 117 -8.76 -7.14 -1.69
CA ARG A 117 -7.33 -6.83 -1.79
C ARG A 117 -6.87 -6.66 -3.24
N PHE A 118 -7.42 -7.45 -4.16
CA PHE A 118 -7.18 -7.30 -5.59
C PHE A 118 -7.61 -5.91 -6.07
N TRP A 119 -8.87 -5.53 -5.87
CA TRP A 119 -9.38 -4.23 -6.32
C TRP A 119 -8.68 -3.04 -5.68
N LEU A 120 -8.42 -3.09 -4.38
CA LEU A 120 -7.69 -2.03 -3.69
C LEU A 120 -6.27 -1.88 -4.25
N THR A 121 -5.57 -2.98 -4.52
CA THR A 121 -4.22 -2.94 -5.10
C THR A 121 -4.24 -2.33 -6.49
N GLN A 122 -5.20 -2.73 -7.35
CA GLN A 122 -5.35 -2.14 -8.68
C GLN A 122 -5.62 -0.63 -8.61
N ILE A 123 -6.54 -0.21 -7.75
CA ILE A 123 -6.88 1.21 -7.59
C ILE A 123 -5.67 2.00 -7.08
N VAL A 124 -4.97 1.52 -6.05
CA VAL A 124 -3.78 2.20 -5.52
C VAL A 124 -2.69 2.32 -6.57
N VAL A 125 -2.42 1.27 -7.35
CA VAL A 125 -1.43 1.31 -8.44
C VAL A 125 -1.84 2.33 -9.51
N LEU A 126 -3.12 2.35 -9.91
CA LEU A 126 -3.63 3.36 -10.84
C LEU A 126 -3.45 4.78 -10.30
N LEU A 127 -3.73 5.00 -9.00
CA LEU A 127 -3.53 6.30 -8.37
C LEU A 127 -2.04 6.71 -8.35
N HIS A 128 -1.10 5.78 -8.17
CA HIS A 128 0.33 6.06 -8.28
C HIS A 128 0.72 6.45 -9.71
N ILE A 129 0.21 5.72 -10.71
CA ILE A 129 0.45 6.02 -12.12
C ILE A 129 -0.11 7.40 -12.48
N THR A 130 -1.35 7.70 -12.08
CA THR A 130 -1.96 9.01 -12.28
C THR A 130 -1.16 10.11 -11.60
N GLY A 131 -0.74 9.91 -10.34
CA GLY A 131 0.11 10.87 -9.62
C GLY A 131 1.45 11.10 -10.32
N TYR A 132 2.07 10.05 -10.84
CA TYR A 132 3.32 10.16 -11.60
C TYR A 132 3.15 11.09 -12.81
N PHE A 133 2.17 10.81 -13.67
CA PHE A 133 1.92 11.62 -14.87
C PHE A 133 1.44 13.03 -14.54
N LEU A 134 0.64 13.20 -13.48
CA LEU A 134 0.12 14.51 -13.09
C LEU A 134 1.21 15.44 -12.53
N TRP A 135 2.26 14.88 -11.92
CA TRP A 135 3.26 15.65 -11.18
C TRP A 135 4.63 15.74 -11.84
N PHE A 136 4.94 14.82 -12.75
CA PHE A 136 6.25 14.67 -13.39
C PHE A 136 6.18 14.44 -14.91
N GLY A 137 4.97 14.29 -15.49
CA GLY A 137 4.74 14.24 -16.94
C GLY A 137 4.50 15.62 -17.51
#